data_AF-A0A9D5VJT5-F1
#
_entry.id   AF-A0A9D5VJT5-F1
#
_cell.length_a   1.000
_cell.length_b   1.000
_cell.length_c   1.000
_cell.angle_alpha   90.00
_cell.angle_beta   90.00
_cell.angle_gamma   90.00
#
_symmetry.space_group_name_H-M   'P 1'
#
loop_
_entity.id
_entity.type
_entity.pdbx_description
1 polymer ?
#
loop_
_entity_poly.entity_id
_entity_poly.type
_entity_poly.pdbx_seq_one_letter_code
_entity_poly.pdbx_strand_id
1 'polypeptide(L)'
;MKNNKSYFVKYILFVLLLPVVPMLVICNANAFYYKCCDPDNSSGGGEKVSCARDFFDIETKLLNDMKDDQATAICRKNSYESFKKALTEDEQILIELEKQKIQLEQAEISLLYVARYKKANPNDTLAQIIKLTQAEVDLSHVTEYKKADPSATIEQILQLRQAGVYLPNATEYKKADPSATIEQIIQLSQAGVTLSYAAKYKKADPSATIEQIIQLKQAGVSFSDAAEYKKADPGATIEQIIQLKQAEVSLP
;
A
#
# COMPACT_ATOMS: atom_id res chain seq x y z
N MET A 1 28.27 -25.61 -5.16
CA MET A 1 28.49 -24.20 -4.80
C MET A 1 27.25 -23.63 -4.10
N LYS A 2 27.13 -23.88 -2.79
CA LYS A 2 26.11 -23.31 -1.90
C LYS A 2 26.85 -22.78 -0.67
N ASN A 3 26.44 -21.62 -0.15
CA ASN A 3 26.84 -21.02 1.16
C ASN A 3 27.68 -19.73 1.19
N ASN A 4 27.69 -18.87 0.15
CA ASN A 4 28.25 -17.51 0.27
C ASN A 4 27.23 -16.37 0.48
N LYS A 5 25.92 -16.62 0.40
CA LYS A 5 24.89 -15.56 0.53
C LYS A 5 24.50 -15.21 1.97
N SER A 6 24.66 -16.13 2.93
CA SER A 6 24.32 -15.87 4.34
C SER A 6 25.33 -14.99 5.06
N TYR A 7 26.61 -15.08 4.67
CA TYR A 7 27.68 -14.28 5.29
C TYR A 7 27.63 -12.82 4.85
N PHE A 8 27.24 -12.52 3.61
CA PHE A 8 27.18 -11.14 3.12
C PHE A 8 26.07 -10.33 3.80
N VAL A 9 24.90 -10.94 4.03
CA VAL A 9 23.79 -10.31 4.76
C VAL A 9 24.13 -10.15 6.25
N LYS A 10 24.78 -11.14 6.87
CA LYS A 10 25.25 -11.02 8.27
C LYS A 10 26.35 -9.97 8.42
N TYR A 11 27.26 -9.84 7.46
CA TYR A 11 28.35 -8.86 7.50
C TYR A 11 27.82 -7.44 7.30
N ILE A 12 26.84 -7.24 6.43
CA ILE A 12 26.18 -5.93 6.24
C ILE A 12 25.30 -5.58 7.46
N LEU A 13 24.60 -6.54 8.06
CA LEU A 13 23.88 -6.31 9.33
C LEU A 13 24.86 -5.97 10.46
N PHE A 14 26.01 -6.64 10.52
CA PHE A 14 27.04 -6.41 11.53
C PHE A 14 27.74 -5.05 11.35
N VAL A 15 28.04 -4.66 10.11
CA VAL A 15 28.66 -3.36 9.80
C VAL A 15 27.67 -2.19 9.94
N LEU A 16 26.38 -2.39 9.67
CA LEU A 16 25.33 -1.38 9.90
C LEU A 16 24.86 -1.30 11.37
N LEU A 17 25.07 -2.34 12.18
CA LEU A 17 24.82 -2.32 13.64
C LEU A 17 26.05 -1.88 14.46
N LEU A 18 27.26 -1.94 13.88
CA LEU A 18 28.49 -1.50 14.55
C LEU A 18 28.59 0.01 14.87
N PRO A 19 27.98 0.97 14.16
CA PRO A 19 27.97 2.36 14.62
C PRO A 19 26.96 2.62 15.76
N VAL A 20 26.08 1.65 16.09
CA VAL A 20 25.15 1.78 17.22
C VAL A 20 25.87 1.58 18.57
N VAL A 21 26.94 0.78 18.59
CA VAL A 21 27.74 0.50 19.80
C VAL A 21 28.51 1.74 20.30
N PRO A 22 29.25 2.51 19.48
CA PRO A 22 29.88 3.74 19.95
C PRO A 22 28.90 4.88 20.22
N MET A 23 27.67 4.87 19.67
CA MET A 23 26.68 5.93 19.94
C MET A 23 25.90 5.74 21.24
N LEU A 24 25.66 4.50 21.69
CA LEU A 24 25.15 4.23 23.05
C LEU A 24 26.15 4.74 24.11
N VAL A 25 27.45 4.69 23.82
CA VAL A 25 28.50 5.27 24.66
C VAL A 25 28.41 6.80 24.72
N ILE A 26 28.00 7.49 23.64
CA ILE A 26 27.91 8.96 23.63
C ILE A 26 26.69 9.47 24.42
N CYS A 27 25.56 8.75 24.41
CA CYS A 27 24.41 9.10 25.25
C CYS A 27 24.71 8.95 26.75
N ASN A 28 25.57 8.00 27.14
CA ASN A 28 25.98 7.80 28.53
C ASN A 28 27.20 8.66 28.92
N ALA A 29 28.06 9.03 27.96
CA ALA A 29 29.21 9.87 28.21
C ALA A 29 28.82 11.28 28.67
N ASN A 30 27.73 11.87 28.17
CA ASN A 30 27.30 13.20 28.61
C ASN A 30 26.75 13.25 30.04
N ALA A 31 26.24 12.12 30.58
CA ALA A 31 25.85 12.03 31.99
C ALA A 31 27.05 11.73 32.91
N PHE A 32 28.06 10.99 32.41
CA PHE A 32 29.27 10.65 33.17
C PHE A 32 30.37 11.72 33.12
N TYR A 33 30.46 12.52 32.05
CA TYR A 33 31.48 13.58 31.92
C TYR A 33 31.35 14.68 32.98
N TYR A 34 30.16 14.84 33.58
CA TYR A 34 29.94 15.80 34.67
C TYR A 34 30.31 15.26 36.06
N LYS A 35 30.65 13.97 36.20
CA LYS A 35 30.92 13.35 37.51
C LYS A 35 32.35 12.85 37.69
N CYS A 36 33.15 12.76 36.62
CA CYS A 36 34.54 12.27 36.67
C CYS A 36 35.61 13.37 36.53
N CYS A 37 35.22 14.64 36.38
CA CYS A 37 36.15 15.77 36.37
C CYS A 37 35.86 16.71 37.55
N ASP A 38 36.23 16.28 38.76
CA ASP A 38 36.50 17.20 39.86
C ASP A 38 38.02 17.47 39.89
N PRO A 39 38.50 18.71 39.67
CA PRO A 39 39.93 18.97 39.42
C PRO A 39 40.84 18.87 40.66
N ASP A 40 40.30 18.74 41.87
CA ASP A 40 41.05 19.08 43.09
C ASP A 40 41.71 17.90 43.83
N ASN A 41 41.81 16.71 43.24
CA ASN A 41 42.55 15.59 43.86
C ASN A 41 43.49 14.91 42.88
N SER A 42 44.65 15.53 42.64
CA SER A 42 45.80 14.87 42.01
C SER A 42 46.96 14.77 42.99
N SER A 43 47.18 13.58 43.54
CA SER A 43 48.48 13.21 44.09
C SER A 43 48.75 11.73 43.78
N GLY A 44 49.91 11.47 43.18
CA GLY A 44 50.40 10.12 42.92
C GLY A 44 50.39 9.74 41.44
N GLY A 45 51.55 9.83 40.80
CA GLY A 45 51.79 9.27 39.48
C GLY A 45 51.80 7.73 39.51
N GLY A 46 51.26 7.13 38.45
CA GLY A 46 51.32 5.68 38.22
C GLY A 46 50.14 5.20 37.38
N GLU A 47 50.45 4.62 36.21
CA GLU A 47 49.60 3.72 35.42
C GLU A 47 48.28 4.26 34.82
N LYS A 48 48.37 4.80 33.60
CA LYS A 48 47.24 5.06 32.68
C LYS A 48 46.76 3.82 31.89
N VAL A 49 46.89 2.60 32.42
CA VAL A 49 46.49 1.38 31.69
C VAL A 49 45.70 0.43 32.60
N SER A 50 44.54 0.87 33.09
CA SER A 50 43.58 -0.05 33.74
C SER A 50 42.10 0.27 33.52
N CYS A 51 41.71 1.38 32.88
CA CYS A 51 40.28 1.71 32.75
C CYS A 51 39.53 0.98 31.61
N ALA A 52 40.22 0.24 30.74
CA ALA A 52 39.57 -0.40 29.58
C ALA A 52 38.95 -1.77 29.90
N ARG A 53 39.39 -2.44 30.97
CA ARG A 53 38.92 -3.80 31.31
C ARG A 53 37.69 -3.78 32.22
N ASP A 54 37.53 -2.75 33.05
CA ASP A 54 36.36 -2.57 33.92
C ASP A 54 35.12 -2.04 33.17
N PHE A 55 35.29 -1.55 31.93
CA PHE A 55 34.21 -0.99 31.12
C PHE A 55 33.23 -2.07 30.61
N PHE A 56 33.74 -3.28 30.31
CA PHE A 56 32.94 -4.39 29.80
C PHE A 56 32.09 -5.07 30.88
N ASP A 57 32.54 -5.07 32.14
CA ASP A 57 31.81 -5.69 33.28
C ASP A 57 30.68 -4.80 33.81
N ILE A 58 30.73 -3.49 33.53
CA ILE A 58 29.68 -2.53 33.88
C ILE A 58 28.56 -2.52 32.81
N GLU A 59 28.92 -2.71 31.55
CA GLU A 59 28.00 -2.71 30.39
C GLU A 59 26.98 -3.85 30.45
N THR A 60 27.40 -5.02 30.96
CA THR A 60 26.52 -6.19 31.16
C THR A 60 25.57 -6.05 32.35
N LYS A 61 25.88 -5.20 33.33
CA LYS A 61 24.96 -4.89 34.44
C LYS A 61 23.91 -3.85 34.03
N LEU A 62 24.30 -2.82 33.29
CA LEU A 62 23.39 -1.74 32.85
C LEU A 62 22.37 -2.19 31.80
N LEU A 63 22.73 -3.11 30.90
CA LEU A 63 21.78 -3.65 29.92
C LEU A 63 20.64 -4.48 30.54
N ASN A 64 20.83 -5.00 31.76
CA ASN A 64 19.84 -5.84 32.43
C ASN A 64 18.81 -5.06 33.25
N ASP A 65 19.03 -3.76 33.50
CA ASP A 65 18.17 -2.93 34.35
C ASP A 65 17.22 -1.98 33.58
N MET A 66 17.34 -1.90 32.25
CA MET A 66 16.56 -0.94 31.45
C MET A 66 15.17 -1.48 31.05
N LYS A 67 14.17 -1.23 31.90
CA LYS A 67 12.74 -1.56 31.70
C LYS A 67 11.88 -0.38 31.20
N ASP A 68 12.44 0.62 30.52
CA ASP A 68 11.65 1.76 30.01
C ASP A 68 11.72 1.92 28.49
N ASP A 69 10.63 1.52 27.85
CA ASP A 69 10.43 1.57 26.39
C ASP A 69 10.38 3.01 25.84
N GLN A 70 10.04 4.01 26.66
CA GLN A 70 9.93 5.41 26.23
C GLN A 70 11.28 6.13 26.16
N ALA A 71 12.19 5.93 27.13
CA ALA A 71 13.52 6.55 27.12
C ALA A 71 14.37 6.02 25.97
N THR A 72 14.23 4.73 25.66
CA THR A 72 14.88 4.07 24.52
C THR A 72 14.35 4.60 23.18
N ALA A 73 13.03 4.84 23.07
CA ALA A 73 12.42 5.40 21.87
C ALA A 73 12.83 6.87 21.63
N ILE A 74 12.90 7.70 22.69
CA ILE A 74 13.32 9.11 22.60
C ILE A 74 14.80 9.22 22.22
N CYS A 75 15.67 8.40 22.82
CA CYS A 75 17.10 8.38 22.46
C CYS A 75 17.30 7.93 21.01
N ARG A 76 16.59 6.88 20.55
CA ARG A 76 16.65 6.46 19.15
C ARG A 76 16.18 7.55 18.19
N LYS A 77 15.10 8.26 18.52
CA LYS A 77 14.56 9.35 17.69
C LYS A 77 15.55 10.51 17.59
N ASN A 78 16.15 10.94 18.72
CA ASN A 78 17.11 12.04 18.74
C ASN A 78 18.42 11.66 18.03
N SER A 79 18.93 10.44 18.23
CA SER A 79 20.12 9.95 17.52
C SER A 79 19.87 9.81 16.01
N TYR A 80 18.67 9.38 15.60
CA TYR A 80 18.29 9.28 14.18
C TYR A 80 18.25 10.66 13.51
N GLU A 81 17.67 11.67 14.15
CA GLU A 81 17.63 13.04 13.61
C GLU A 81 19.02 13.70 13.58
N SER A 82 19.87 13.45 14.58
CA SER A 82 21.28 13.91 14.56
C SER A 82 22.11 13.24 13.47
N PHE A 83 21.91 11.93 13.25
CA PHE A 83 22.55 11.18 12.16
C PHE A 83 22.07 11.66 10.79
N LYS A 84 20.76 11.88 10.64
CA LYS A 84 20.16 12.44 9.42
C LYS A 84 20.70 13.83 9.07
N LYS A 85 20.99 14.66 10.08
CA LYS A 85 21.58 15.99 9.92
C LYS A 85 23.08 15.96 9.57
N ALA A 86 23.78 14.86 9.87
CA ALA A 86 25.20 14.69 9.62
C ALA A 86 25.53 14.03 8.28
N LEU A 87 24.56 13.39 7.63
CA LEU A 87 24.70 12.80 6.29
C LEU A 87 24.70 13.90 5.22
N THR A 88 25.68 13.83 4.32
CA THR A 88 25.72 14.63 3.08
C THR A 88 24.53 14.26 2.17
N GLU A 89 24.15 15.16 1.25
CA GLU A 89 23.03 14.93 0.32
C GLU A 89 23.21 13.64 -0.49
N ASP A 90 24.46 13.32 -0.89
CA ASP A 90 24.81 12.12 -1.64
C ASP A 90 24.58 10.82 -0.84
N GLU A 91 24.89 10.82 0.46
CA GLU A 91 24.68 9.65 1.32
C GLU A 91 23.20 9.42 1.61
N GLN A 92 22.40 10.49 1.72
CA GLN A 92 20.94 10.38 1.85
C GLN A 92 20.31 9.74 0.61
N ILE A 93 20.80 10.08 -0.58
CA ILE A 93 20.35 9.48 -1.85
C ILE A 93 20.67 7.98 -1.89
N LEU A 94 21.89 7.58 -1.49
CA LEU A 94 22.30 6.17 -1.47
C LEU A 94 21.43 5.33 -0.52
N ILE A 95 21.16 5.84 0.69
CA ILE A 95 20.31 5.16 1.67
C ILE A 95 18.89 4.96 1.11
N GLU A 96 18.34 5.96 0.41
CA GLU A 96 17.00 5.86 -0.17
C GLU A 96 16.95 4.85 -1.33
N LEU A 97 17.97 4.83 -2.18
CA LEU A 97 18.10 3.83 -3.25
C LEU A 97 18.20 2.40 -2.69
N GLU A 98 18.95 2.21 -1.62
CA GLU A 98 19.04 0.90 -0.95
C GLU A 98 17.70 0.47 -0.34
N LYS A 99 16.97 1.39 0.30
CA LYS A 99 15.61 1.11 0.82
C LYS A 99 14.68 0.66 -0.29
N GLN A 100 14.67 1.36 -1.42
CA GLN A 100 13.84 1.00 -2.57
C GLN A 100 14.22 -0.37 -3.11
N LYS A 101 15.52 -0.68 -3.22
CA LYS A 101 15.99 -1.99 -3.65
C LYS A 101 15.53 -3.11 -2.72
N ILE A 102 15.62 -2.92 -1.40
CA ILE A 102 15.14 -3.91 -0.41
C ILE A 102 13.64 -4.14 -0.56
N GLN A 103 12.84 -3.08 -0.73
CA GLN A 103 11.39 -3.22 -0.95
C GLN A 103 11.06 -4.05 -2.20
N LEU A 104 11.82 -3.85 -3.28
CA LEU A 104 11.65 -4.61 -4.51
C LEU A 104 12.03 -6.08 -4.34
N GLU A 105 13.14 -6.36 -3.66
CA GLU A 105 13.56 -7.74 -3.36
C GLU A 105 12.53 -8.46 -2.49
N GLN A 106 11.99 -7.80 -1.46
CA GLN A 106 10.95 -8.35 -0.59
C GLN A 106 9.63 -8.60 -1.31
N ALA A 107 9.29 -7.77 -2.29
CA ALA A 107 8.09 -7.93 -3.10
C ALA A 107 8.31 -8.87 -4.31
N GLU A 108 9.51 -9.44 -4.48
CA GLU A 108 9.91 -10.25 -5.63
C GLU A 108 9.73 -9.54 -6.99
N ILE A 109 9.86 -8.21 -7.00
CA ILE A 109 9.65 -7.36 -8.18
C ILE A 109 11.00 -7.02 -8.82
N SER A 110 11.14 -7.29 -10.11
CA SER A 110 12.34 -6.89 -10.83
C SER A 110 12.42 -5.37 -11.05
N LEU A 111 13.62 -4.81 -10.92
CA LEU A 111 13.87 -3.40 -11.26
C LEU A 111 13.48 -3.07 -12.71
N LEU A 112 13.67 -4.02 -13.62
CA LEU A 112 13.29 -3.89 -15.03
C LEU A 112 11.78 -3.70 -15.22
N TYR A 113 10.96 -4.41 -14.43
CA TYR A 113 9.51 -4.22 -14.43
C TYR A 113 9.13 -2.81 -13.99
N VAL A 114 9.70 -2.34 -12.87
CA VAL A 114 9.45 -0.98 -12.36
C VAL A 114 9.85 0.09 -13.37
N ALA A 115 11.00 -0.06 -14.03
CA ALA A 115 11.44 0.86 -15.07
C ALA A 115 10.44 0.94 -16.24
N ARG A 116 9.94 -0.21 -16.73
CA ARG A 116 8.88 -0.24 -17.76
C ARG A 116 7.59 0.39 -17.27
N TYR A 117 7.19 0.09 -16.04
CA TYR A 117 5.99 0.63 -15.43
C TYR A 117 6.06 2.15 -15.34
N LYS A 118 7.13 2.69 -14.76
CA LYS A 118 7.37 4.14 -14.62
C LYS A 118 7.46 4.87 -15.96
N LYS A 119 7.97 4.21 -17.00
CA LYS A 119 7.95 4.78 -18.36
C LYS A 119 6.52 5.01 -18.88
N ALA A 120 5.60 4.10 -18.57
CA ALA A 120 4.19 4.23 -18.95
C ALA A 120 3.40 5.13 -17.97
N ASN A 121 3.77 5.12 -16.69
CA ASN A 121 3.07 5.78 -15.61
C ASN A 121 4.06 6.51 -14.68
N PRO A 122 4.61 7.66 -15.10
CA PRO A 122 5.72 8.32 -14.39
C PRO A 122 5.34 8.80 -12.98
N ASN A 123 4.07 9.16 -12.78
CA ASN A 123 3.58 9.77 -11.54
C ASN A 123 3.28 8.74 -10.43
N ASP A 124 3.15 7.45 -10.75
CA ASP A 124 2.78 6.43 -9.76
C ASP A 124 3.97 6.08 -8.87
N THR A 125 3.82 6.07 -7.55
CA THR A 125 4.92 5.81 -6.59
C THR A 125 5.36 4.35 -6.57
N LEU A 126 6.58 4.07 -6.08
CA LEU A 126 7.07 2.69 -5.93
C LEU A 126 6.15 1.84 -5.04
N ALA A 127 5.67 2.42 -3.93
CA ALA A 127 4.74 1.74 -3.03
C ALA A 127 3.43 1.34 -3.73
N GLN A 128 2.91 2.20 -4.63
CA GLN A 128 1.71 1.87 -5.40
C GLN A 128 1.97 0.74 -6.42
N ILE A 129 3.13 0.74 -7.07
CA ILE A 129 3.53 -0.35 -7.99
C ILE A 129 3.64 -1.68 -7.25
N ILE A 130 4.22 -1.68 -6.05
CA ILE A 130 4.30 -2.86 -5.18
C ILE A 130 2.89 -3.36 -4.83
N LYS A 131 2.00 -2.47 -4.38
CA LYS A 131 0.61 -2.83 -4.05
C LYS A 131 -0.15 -3.46 -5.22
N LEU A 132 -0.01 -2.90 -6.43
CA LEU A 132 -0.60 -3.45 -7.65
C LEU A 132 -0.09 -4.86 -7.94
N THR A 133 1.22 -5.04 -7.86
CA THR A 133 1.85 -6.33 -8.17
C THR A 133 1.45 -7.39 -7.16
N GLN A 134 1.36 -7.04 -5.87
CA GLN A 134 0.86 -7.93 -4.81
C GLN A 134 -0.63 -8.29 -4.98
N ALA A 135 -1.42 -7.41 -5.61
CA ALA A 135 -2.80 -7.68 -5.98
C ALA A 135 -2.95 -8.39 -7.34
N GLU A 136 -1.84 -8.88 -7.91
CA GLU A 136 -1.77 -9.52 -9.23
C GLU A 136 -2.32 -8.63 -10.36
N VAL A 137 -2.15 -7.31 -10.21
CA VAL A 137 -2.48 -6.32 -11.24
C VAL A 137 -1.19 -5.93 -11.96
N ASP A 138 -1.05 -6.39 -13.20
CA ASP A 138 0.10 -6.08 -14.04
C ASP A 138 -0.02 -4.72 -14.76
N LEU A 139 1.07 -4.30 -15.40
CA LEU A 139 1.14 -3.06 -16.18
C LEU A 139 0.09 -3.00 -17.30
N SER A 140 -0.23 -4.12 -17.97
CA SER A 140 -1.25 -4.15 -19.02
C SER A 140 -2.61 -3.76 -18.47
N HIS A 141 -3.02 -4.35 -17.34
CA HIS A 141 -4.28 -4.02 -16.69
C HIS A 141 -4.34 -2.53 -16.34
N VAL A 142 -3.30 -1.98 -15.70
CA VAL A 142 -3.27 -0.55 -15.35
C VAL A 142 -3.36 0.33 -16.60
N THR A 143 -2.63 0.00 -17.65
CA THR A 143 -2.60 0.79 -18.89
C THR A 143 -3.96 0.77 -19.57
N GLU A 144 -4.63 -0.38 -19.59
CA GLU A 144 -5.99 -0.48 -20.14
C GLU A 144 -7.00 0.31 -19.27
N TYR A 145 -6.88 0.25 -17.94
CA TYR A 145 -7.69 1.07 -17.03
C TYR A 145 -7.54 2.56 -17.34
N LYS A 146 -6.30 3.05 -17.40
CA LYS A 146 -6.00 4.45 -17.68
C LYS A 146 -6.35 4.87 -19.11
N LYS A 147 -6.46 3.95 -20.06
CA LYS A 147 -7.00 4.22 -21.41
C LYS A 147 -8.51 4.40 -21.40
N ALA A 148 -9.22 3.58 -20.63
CA ALA A 148 -10.68 3.68 -20.49
C ALA A 148 -11.10 4.88 -19.62
N ASP A 149 -10.31 5.17 -18.59
CA ASP A 149 -10.50 6.29 -17.68
C ASP A 149 -9.14 6.88 -17.29
N PRO A 150 -8.69 7.95 -17.98
CA PRO A 150 -7.41 8.61 -17.68
C PRO A 150 -7.33 9.20 -16.26
N SER A 151 -8.46 9.39 -15.58
CA SER A 151 -8.52 9.92 -14.21
C SER A 151 -8.47 8.84 -13.13
N ALA A 152 -8.47 7.56 -13.51
CA ALA A 152 -8.49 6.45 -12.57
C ALA A 152 -7.24 6.42 -11.68
N THR A 153 -7.45 6.35 -10.36
CA THR A 153 -6.40 6.18 -9.38
C THR A 153 -6.02 4.71 -9.21
N ILE A 154 -4.82 4.46 -8.67
CA ILE A 154 -4.40 3.07 -8.38
C ILE A 154 -5.30 2.42 -7.34
N GLU A 155 -5.74 3.19 -6.35
CA GLU A 155 -6.67 2.73 -5.31
C GLU A 155 -7.99 2.23 -5.93
N GLN A 156 -8.52 2.95 -6.91
CA GLN A 156 -9.73 2.55 -7.64
C GLN A 156 -9.52 1.28 -8.47
N ILE A 157 -8.37 1.14 -9.14
CA ILE A 157 -8.03 -0.08 -9.90
C ILE A 157 -7.96 -1.29 -8.96
N LEU A 158 -7.33 -1.13 -7.80
CA LEU A 158 -7.25 -2.17 -6.77
C LEU A 158 -8.63 -2.56 -6.23
N GLN A 159 -9.50 -1.58 -5.97
CA GLN A 159 -10.87 -1.84 -5.52
C GLN A 159 -11.67 -2.64 -6.56
N LEU A 160 -11.55 -2.30 -7.85
CA LEU A 160 -12.21 -3.05 -8.91
C LEU A 160 -11.69 -4.48 -9.02
N ARG A 161 -10.36 -4.68 -8.91
CA ARG A 161 -9.75 -6.00 -8.86
C ARG A 161 -10.27 -6.83 -7.69
N GLN A 162 -10.34 -6.23 -6.50
CA GLN A 162 -10.85 -6.88 -5.29
C GLN A 162 -12.34 -7.24 -5.42
N ALA A 163 -13.12 -6.40 -6.10
CA ALA A 163 -14.53 -6.65 -6.38
C ALA A 163 -14.77 -7.65 -7.54
N GLY A 164 -13.70 -8.25 -8.10
CA GLY A 164 -13.79 -9.20 -9.21
C GLY A 164 -14.26 -8.58 -10.53
N VAL A 165 -14.19 -7.25 -10.67
CA VAL A 165 -14.66 -6.55 -11.86
C VAL A 165 -13.61 -6.62 -12.96
N TYR A 166 -13.97 -7.24 -14.08
CA TYR A 166 -13.13 -7.28 -15.27
C TYR A 166 -13.23 -5.98 -16.07
N LEU A 167 -12.09 -5.45 -16.51
CA LEU A 167 -11.98 -4.11 -17.08
C LEU A 167 -12.82 -3.87 -18.36
N PRO A 168 -12.82 -4.77 -19.38
CA PRO A 168 -13.69 -4.61 -20.54
C PRO A 168 -15.16 -4.40 -20.18
N ASN A 169 -15.63 -5.05 -19.12
CA ASN A 169 -17.00 -4.94 -18.64
C ASN A 169 -17.26 -3.57 -17.98
N ALA A 170 -16.31 -3.07 -17.17
CA ALA A 170 -16.36 -1.72 -16.60
C ALA A 170 -16.34 -0.62 -17.67
N THR A 171 -15.51 -0.81 -18.70
CA THR A 171 -15.41 0.11 -19.84
C THR A 171 -16.70 0.12 -20.67
N GLU A 172 -17.29 -1.05 -20.91
CA GLU A 172 -18.57 -1.15 -21.59
C GLU A 172 -19.68 -0.44 -20.82
N TYR A 173 -19.71 -0.61 -19.49
CA TYR A 173 -20.68 0.08 -18.64
C TYR A 173 -20.48 1.59 -18.65
N LYS A 174 -19.24 2.09 -18.51
CA LYS A 174 -18.94 3.53 -18.61
C LYS A 174 -19.31 4.13 -19.97
N LYS A 175 -19.31 3.34 -21.06
CA LYS A 175 -19.84 3.81 -22.35
C LYS A 175 -21.36 3.96 -22.35
N ALA A 176 -22.08 3.13 -21.59
CA ALA A 176 -23.52 3.22 -21.42
C ALA A 176 -23.93 4.32 -20.41
N ASP A 177 -23.11 4.53 -19.38
CA ASP A 177 -23.27 5.56 -18.36
C ASP A 177 -21.92 6.26 -18.11
N PRO A 178 -21.61 7.33 -18.85
CA PRO A 178 -20.37 8.08 -18.67
C PRO A 178 -20.24 8.74 -17.30
N SER A 179 -21.36 8.94 -16.59
CA SER A 179 -21.36 9.50 -15.23
C SER A 179 -21.15 8.46 -14.13
N ALA A 180 -21.12 7.17 -14.48
CA ALA A 180 -20.93 6.10 -13.52
C ALA A 180 -19.61 6.22 -12.76
N THR A 181 -19.70 6.23 -11.43
CA THR A 181 -18.52 6.17 -10.57
C THR A 181 -18.04 4.73 -10.42
N ILE A 182 -16.80 4.57 -9.95
CA ILE A 182 -16.23 3.24 -9.72
C ILE A 182 -16.95 2.52 -8.57
N GLU A 183 -17.38 3.27 -7.55
CA GLU A 183 -18.17 2.76 -6.43
C GLU A 183 -19.49 2.16 -6.92
N GLN A 184 -20.17 2.82 -7.87
CA GLN A 184 -21.41 2.30 -8.48
C GLN A 184 -21.18 1.02 -9.28
N ILE A 185 -20.06 0.94 -10.01
CA ILE A 185 -19.67 -0.29 -10.74
C ILE A 185 -19.39 -1.44 -9.76
N ILE A 186 -18.72 -1.15 -8.65
CA ILE A 186 -18.46 -2.12 -7.58
C ILE A 186 -19.77 -2.58 -6.94
N GLN A 187 -20.70 -1.64 -6.65
CA GLN A 187 -22.01 -1.94 -6.07
C GLN A 187 -22.81 -2.89 -6.97
N LEU A 188 -22.81 -2.68 -8.28
CA LEU A 188 -23.42 -3.61 -9.25
C LEU A 188 -22.80 -5.00 -9.17
N SER A 189 -21.46 -5.08 -9.18
CA SER A 189 -20.72 -6.35 -9.11
C SER A 189 -21.03 -7.12 -7.82
N GLN A 190 -21.00 -6.43 -6.67
CA GLN A 190 -21.29 -7.00 -5.36
C GLN A 190 -22.75 -7.47 -5.24
N ALA A 191 -23.68 -6.79 -5.92
CA ALA A 191 -25.08 -7.21 -6.01
C ALA A 191 -25.32 -8.36 -7.01
N GLY A 192 -24.26 -8.92 -7.61
CA GLY A 192 -24.36 -10.00 -8.61
C GLY A 192 -24.94 -9.54 -9.95
N VAL A 193 -24.96 -8.23 -10.21
CA VAL A 193 -25.39 -7.66 -11.49
C VAL A 193 -24.20 -7.67 -12.45
N THR A 194 -24.35 -8.34 -13.59
CA THR A 194 -23.33 -8.24 -14.63
C THR A 194 -23.36 -6.85 -15.25
N LEU A 195 -22.19 -6.26 -15.51
CA LEU A 195 -22.12 -4.92 -16.09
C LEU A 195 -22.72 -4.85 -17.50
N SER A 196 -22.73 -5.96 -18.25
CA SER A 196 -23.43 -6.05 -19.53
C SER A 196 -24.95 -5.98 -19.39
N TYR A 197 -25.51 -6.57 -18.32
CA TYR A 197 -26.93 -6.44 -17.99
C TYR A 197 -27.23 -4.98 -17.65
N ALA A 198 -26.47 -4.38 -16.73
CA ALA A 198 -26.68 -2.99 -16.33
C ALA A 198 -26.54 -2.01 -17.52
N ALA A 199 -25.56 -2.24 -18.40
CA ALA A 199 -25.33 -1.41 -19.59
C ALA A 199 -26.51 -1.45 -20.57
N LYS A 200 -27.18 -2.60 -20.73
CA LYS A 200 -28.40 -2.70 -21.56
C LYS A 200 -29.54 -1.85 -20.99
N TYR A 201 -29.74 -1.92 -19.67
CA TYR A 201 -30.74 -1.07 -19.01
C TYR A 201 -30.42 0.40 -19.13
N LYS A 202 -29.18 0.83 -18.87
CA LYS A 202 -28.80 2.24 -19.04
C LYS A 202 -28.92 2.75 -20.47
N LYS A 203 -28.70 1.91 -21.48
CA LYS A 203 -28.93 2.27 -22.89
C LYS A 203 -30.41 2.43 -23.22
N ALA A 204 -31.28 1.58 -22.64
CA ALA A 204 -32.72 1.63 -22.87
C ALA A 204 -33.40 2.74 -22.05
N ASP A 205 -32.93 2.97 -20.84
CA ASP A 205 -33.38 3.99 -19.91
C ASP A 205 -32.17 4.66 -19.23
N PRO A 206 -31.67 5.77 -19.78
CA PRO A 206 -30.58 6.54 -19.19
C PRO A 206 -30.88 7.08 -17.79
N SER A 207 -32.16 7.19 -17.41
CA SER A 207 -32.58 7.70 -16.10
C SER A 207 -32.60 6.61 -15.01
N ALA A 208 -32.55 5.33 -15.37
CA ALA A 208 -32.59 4.22 -14.42
C ALA A 208 -31.44 4.31 -13.41
N THR A 209 -31.73 4.25 -12.11
CA THR A 209 -30.70 4.29 -11.08
C THR A 209 -30.03 2.92 -10.90
N ILE A 210 -28.85 2.90 -10.28
CA ILE A 210 -28.13 1.66 -9.94
C ILE A 210 -29.01 0.77 -9.06
N GLU A 211 -29.70 1.38 -8.08
CA GLU A 211 -30.61 0.69 -7.17
C GLU A 211 -31.76 0.00 -7.92
N GLN A 212 -32.35 0.68 -8.90
CA GLN A 212 -33.41 0.11 -9.72
C GLN A 212 -32.92 -1.07 -10.57
N ILE A 213 -31.71 -0.97 -11.15
CA ILE A 213 -31.09 -2.07 -11.91
C ILE A 213 -30.83 -3.28 -11.00
N ILE A 214 -30.37 -3.03 -9.77
CA ILE A 214 -30.16 -4.08 -8.76
C ILE A 214 -31.50 -4.74 -8.39
N GLN A 215 -32.55 -3.96 -8.15
CA GLN A 215 -33.89 -4.47 -7.83
C GLN A 215 -34.44 -5.36 -8.96
N LEU A 216 -34.29 -4.95 -10.22
CA LEU A 216 -34.68 -5.77 -11.37
C LEU A 216 -33.95 -7.12 -11.37
N LYS A 217 -32.64 -7.09 -11.12
CA LYS A 217 -31.82 -8.32 -11.08
C LYS A 217 -32.25 -9.23 -9.93
N GLN A 218 -32.51 -8.67 -8.75
CA GLN A 218 -32.98 -9.41 -7.57
C GLN A 218 -34.37 -10.01 -7.77
N ALA A 219 -35.24 -9.32 -8.51
CA ALA A 219 -36.55 -9.83 -8.91
C ALA A 219 -36.49 -10.86 -10.06
N GLY A 220 -35.30 -11.18 -10.58
CA GLY A 220 -35.14 -12.13 -11.67
C GLY A 220 -35.68 -11.62 -13.02
N VAL A 221 -35.86 -10.31 -13.16
CA VAL A 221 -36.32 -9.68 -14.41
C VAL A 221 -35.17 -9.73 -15.41
N SER A 222 -35.41 -10.29 -16.60
CA SER A 222 -34.46 -10.23 -17.69
C SER A 222 -34.65 -8.94 -18.50
N PHE A 223 -33.62 -8.53 -19.26
CA PHE A 223 -33.76 -7.37 -20.15
C PHE A 223 -34.86 -7.58 -21.20
N SER A 224 -35.05 -8.80 -21.71
CA SER A 224 -36.15 -9.11 -22.62
C SER A 224 -37.51 -8.95 -21.95
N ASP A 225 -37.66 -9.42 -20.70
CA ASP A 225 -38.91 -9.25 -19.94
C ASP A 225 -39.25 -7.76 -19.82
N ALA A 226 -38.28 -6.94 -19.36
CA ALA A 226 -38.49 -5.51 -19.20
C ALA A 226 -38.81 -4.80 -20.53
N ALA A 227 -38.17 -5.20 -21.63
CA ALA A 227 -38.44 -4.67 -22.96
C ALA A 227 -39.84 -5.03 -23.46
N GLU A 228 -40.32 -6.25 -23.18
CA GLU A 228 -41.68 -6.68 -23.50
C GLU A 228 -42.74 -5.90 -22.71
N TYR A 229 -42.53 -5.74 -21.40
CA TYR A 229 -43.41 -4.90 -20.58
C TYR A 229 -43.43 -3.45 -21.05
N LYS A 230 -42.27 -2.86 -21.39
CA LYS A 230 -42.19 -1.51 -21.96
C LYS A 230 -42.82 -1.38 -23.34
N LYS A 231 -42.86 -2.45 -24.13
CA LYS A 231 -43.55 -2.48 -25.42
C LYS A 231 -45.07 -2.51 -25.25
N ALA A 232 -45.56 -3.23 -24.24
CA ALA A 232 -46.98 -3.27 -23.90
C ALA A 232 -47.44 -1.96 -23.23
N ASP A 233 -46.61 -1.39 -22.35
CA ASP A 233 -46.82 -0.11 -21.69
C ASP A 233 -45.52 0.70 -21.62
N PRO A 234 -45.33 1.68 -22.52
CA PRO A 234 -44.16 2.57 -22.51
C PRO A 234 -43.99 3.37 -21.21
N GLY A 235 -45.09 3.60 -20.47
CA GLY A 235 -45.12 4.32 -19.20
C GLY A 235 -44.76 3.47 -17.99
N ALA A 236 -44.65 2.14 -18.14
CA ALA A 236 -44.45 1.23 -17.02
C ALA A 236 -43.18 1.58 -16.23
N THR A 237 -43.30 1.75 -14.91
CA THR A 237 -42.15 1.97 -14.03
C THR A 237 -41.42 0.64 -13.76
N ILE A 238 -40.18 0.73 -13.27
CA ILE A 238 -39.41 -0.46 -12.90
C ILE A 238 -40.12 -1.26 -11.80
N GLU A 239 -40.75 -0.59 -10.85
CA GLU A 239 -41.52 -1.22 -9.77
C GLU A 239 -42.73 -1.99 -10.34
N GLN A 240 -43.43 -1.44 -11.33
CA GLN A 240 -44.54 -2.11 -12.01
C GLN A 240 -44.06 -3.35 -12.77
N ILE A 241 -42.92 -3.25 -13.47
CA ILE A 241 -42.31 -4.38 -14.19
C ILE A 241 -41.97 -5.52 -13.21
N ILE A 242 -41.39 -5.19 -12.05
CA ILE A 242 -41.06 -6.16 -11.00
C ILE A 242 -42.34 -6.84 -10.47
N GLN A 243 -43.39 -6.07 -10.18
CA GLN A 243 -44.66 -6.61 -9.71
C GLN A 243 -45.29 -7.58 -10.72
N LEU A 244 -45.28 -7.22 -12.01
CA LEU A 244 -45.82 -8.06 -13.08
C LEU A 244 -45.03 -9.37 -13.22
N LYS A 245 -43.69 -9.32 -13.10
CA LYS A 245 -42.84 -10.51 -13.12
C LYS A 245 -43.12 -11.43 -11.93
N GLN A 246 -43.26 -10.88 -10.73
CA GLN A 246 -43.54 -11.63 -9.52
C GLN A 246 -44.94 -12.25 -9.51
N ALA A 247 -45.89 -11.64 -10.20
CA ALA A 247 -47.23 -12.17 -10.38
C ALA A 247 -47.32 -13.28 -11.45
N GLU A 248 -46.18 -13.70 -12.05
CA GLU A 248 -46.10 -14.66 -13.17
C GLU A 248 -47.05 -14.34 -14.33
N VAL A 249 -47.34 -13.05 -14.53
CA VAL A 249 -48.20 -12.63 -15.64
C VAL A 249 -47.40 -12.75 -16.92
N SER A 250 -47.55 -13.89 -17.60
CA SER A 250 -47.16 -14.06 -18.99
C SER A 250 -47.94 -13.03 -19.81
N LEU A 251 -47.23 -12.10 -20.44
CA LEU A 251 -47.84 -11.26 -21.47
C LEU A 251 -48.34 -12.19 -22.59
N PRO A 252 -49.59 -12.01 -23.07
CA PRO A 252 -50.16 -12.81 -24.15
C PRO A 252 -49.52 -12.54 -25.52
#